data_AF-A0A2L0GKJ7-F1
#
_entry.id   AF-A0A2L0GKJ7-F1
#
_cell.length_a   1.000
_cell.length_b   1.000
_cell.length_c   1.000
_cell.angle_alpha   90.00
_cell.angle_beta   90.00
_cell.angle_gamma   90.00
#
_symmetry.space_group_name_H-M   'P 1'
#
loop_
_entity.id
_entity.type
_entity.pdbx_description
1 polymer ?
#
loop_
_entity_poly.entity_id
_entity_poly.type
_entity_poly.pdbx_seq_one_letter_code
_entity_poly.pdbx_strand_id
1 'polypeptide(L)'
;MTSASVPKGAAFGPDFAEATFEMGVKDSVGFGHATNQEYRVGDVARIEDAGIVKIFTWAAKKPMPFLLQAGKEVTVFAKMDRTTGAPGITSTTDNWCINASRFTPAPATRYRVVQKGSAFGSCALTVVETETGRVPEGLEVILFPPSEARD
;
A
#
# COMPACT_ATOMS: atom_id res chain seq x y z
N MET A 1 -15.62 18.43 8.69
CA MET A 1 -16.07 17.02 8.54
C MET A 1 -14.92 16.15 9.02
N THR A 2 -15.20 15.23 9.95
CA THR A 2 -14.24 14.53 10.80
C THR A 2 -13.48 13.46 10.01
N SER A 3 -12.15 13.48 10.14
CA SER A 3 -11.23 12.45 9.65
C SER A 3 -11.71 11.08 10.10
N ALA A 4 -12.02 10.17 9.18
CA ALA A 4 -12.60 8.87 9.52
C ALA A 4 -11.50 7.89 9.96
N SER A 5 -10.93 8.11 11.14
CA SER A 5 -10.21 7.04 11.85
C SER A 5 -11.18 5.87 12.02
N VAL A 6 -10.80 4.66 11.61
CA VAL A 6 -11.62 3.46 11.78
C VAL A 6 -12.02 3.34 13.27
N PRO A 7 -13.33 3.30 13.60
CA PRO A 7 -13.76 3.25 14.99
C PRO A 7 -13.21 2.01 15.71
N LYS A 8 -12.89 2.16 17.00
CA LYS A 8 -12.49 1.02 17.84
C LYS A 8 -13.64 0.02 17.90
N GLY A 9 -13.39 -1.22 17.46
CA GLY A 9 -14.40 -2.28 17.38
C GLY A 9 -15.09 -2.42 16.02
N ALA A 10 -14.69 -1.63 15.01
CA ALA A 10 -15.11 -1.86 13.63
C ALA A 10 -14.68 -3.27 13.16
N ALA A 11 -15.52 -3.87 12.33
CA ALA A 11 -15.30 -5.19 11.75
C ALA A 11 -15.72 -5.20 10.29
N PHE A 12 -15.13 -6.09 9.52
CA PHE A 12 -15.54 -6.38 8.15
C PHE A 12 -17.05 -6.71 8.10
N GLY A 13 -17.78 -6.08 7.18
CA GLY A 13 -19.23 -6.22 7.10
C GLY A 13 -19.92 -5.14 6.28
N PRO A 14 -21.22 -4.87 6.51
CA PRO A 14 -22.01 -3.94 5.71
C PRO A 14 -21.44 -2.52 5.65
N ASP A 15 -20.76 -2.06 6.69
CA ASP A 15 -20.20 -0.70 6.77
C ASP A 15 -18.70 -0.63 6.42
N PHE A 16 -18.04 -1.78 6.30
CA PHE A 16 -16.59 -1.86 6.12
C PHE A 16 -16.16 -2.94 5.14
N ALA A 17 -15.26 -2.56 4.23
CA ALA A 17 -14.46 -3.48 3.45
C ALA A 17 -13.15 -3.82 4.19
N GLU A 18 -12.45 -4.84 3.70
CA GLU A 18 -11.11 -5.20 4.17
C GLU A 18 -10.13 -5.15 3.00
N ALA A 19 -9.02 -4.42 3.15
CA ALA A 19 -7.91 -4.46 2.23
C ALA A 19 -6.73 -5.18 2.88
N THR A 20 -6.24 -6.23 2.21
CA THR A 20 -5.03 -6.94 2.61
C THR A 20 -3.85 -6.42 1.80
N PHE A 21 -2.88 -5.82 2.50
CA PHE A 21 -1.66 -5.29 1.92
C PHE A 21 -0.57 -6.34 1.89
N GLU A 22 0.02 -6.58 0.72
CA GLU A 22 1.05 -7.61 0.54
C GLU A 22 2.38 -7.00 0.11
N MET A 23 3.46 -7.78 0.31
CA MET A 23 4.75 -7.49 -0.30
C MET A 23 4.67 -7.80 -1.79
N GLY A 24 4.99 -6.83 -2.65
CA GLY A 24 4.94 -7.01 -4.10
C GLY A 24 6.28 -7.39 -4.75
N VAL A 25 7.34 -7.52 -3.97
CA VAL A 25 8.64 -8.03 -4.42
C VAL A 25 8.91 -9.40 -3.83
N LYS A 26 9.50 -10.27 -4.65
CA LYS A 26 9.99 -11.58 -4.22
C LYS A 26 11.42 -11.53 -3.68
N ASP A 27 12.05 -10.33 -3.66
CA ASP A 27 13.48 -10.15 -3.39
C ASP A 27 13.92 -11.15 -2.32
N SER A 28 14.67 -12.14 -2.79
CA SER A 28 15.28 -13.17 -1.96
C SER A 28 16.06 -12.43 -0.89
N VAL A 29 15.77 -12.75 0.37
CA VAL A 29 16.50 -12.28 1.53
C VAL A 29 17.95 -12.79 1.39
N GLY A 30 18.77 -12.07 0.64
CA GLY A 30 20.17 -12.35 0.38
C GLY A 30 21.03 -11.37 1.17
N PHE A 31 22.25 -11.81 1.52
CA PHE A 31 23.23 -10.98 2.23
C PHE A 31 23.40 -9.64 1.51
N GLY A 32 22.83 -8.57 2.08
CA GLY A 32 23.05 -7.20 1.62
C GLY A 32 21.87 -6.47 0.97
N HIS A 33 20.69 -7.07 0.78
CA HIS A 33 19.55 -6.39 0.14
C HIS A 33 18.23 -6.57 0.90
N ALA A 34 17.48 -5.49 1.06
CA ALA A 34 16.10 -5.48 1.58
C ALA A 34 15.22 -4.46 0.86
N THR A 35 13.91 -4.67 0.95
CA THR A 35 12.91 -3.76 0.43
C THR A 35 11.97 -3.35 1.56
N ASN A 36 11.85 -2.04 1.74
CA ASN A 36 10.81 -1.40 2.53
C ASN A 36 9.63 -1.12 1.62
N GLN A 37 8.44 -1.51 2.06
CA GLN A 37 7.20 -1.22 1.37
C GLN A 37 6.20 -0.63 2.34
N GLU A 38 5.88 0.65 2.15
CA GLU A 38 4.97 1.41 2.99
C GLU A 38 3.71 1.73 2.21
N TYR A 39 2.56 1.40 2.80
CA TYR A 39 1.26 1.81 2.31
C TYR A 39 0.66 2.82 3.29
N ARG A 40 0.12 3.92 2.75
CA ARG A 40 -0.68 4.88 3.51
C ARG A 40 -2.08 4.90 2.94
N VAL A 41 -3.06 4.83 3.82
CA VAL A 41 -4.47 4.69 3.46
C VAL A 41 -5.25 5.81 4.11
N GLY A 42 -5.85 6.67 3.31
CA GLY A 42 -6.61 7.80 3.83
C GLY A 42 -7.33 8.60 2.75
N ASP A 43 -7.95 9.68 3.17
CA ASP A 43 -8.49 10.71 2.28
C ASP A 43 -7.32 11.58 1.76
N VAL A 44 -7.34 11.95 0.47
CA VAL A 44 -6.30 12.77 -0.20
C VAL A 44 -6.10 14.10 0.50
N ALA A 45 -7.16 14.65 1.11
CA ALA A 45 -7.07 15.90 1.83
C ALA A 45 -6.19 15.81 3.10
N ARG A 46 -5.88 14.61 3.61
CA ARG A 46 -5.20 14.39 4.89
C ARG A 46 -4.35 13.13 4.92
N ILE A 47 -3.29 13.08 4.11
CA ILE A 47 -2.27 12.01 4.19
C ILE A 47 -1.65 11.90 5.59
N GLU A 48 -1.62 12.98 6.36
CA GLU A 48 -1.10 13.01 7.73
C GLU A 48 -1.95 12.21 8.73
N ASP A 49 -3.26 12.07 8.48
CA ASP A 49 -4.19 11.27 9.28
C ASP A 49 -4.34 9.83 8.73
N ALA A 50 -3.58 9.47 7.70
CA ALA A 50 -3.70 8.18 7.04
C ALA A 50 -3.29 7.02 7.95
N GLY A 51 -4.02 5.92 7.87
CA GLY A 51 -3.55 4.66 8.43
C GLY A 51 -2.28 4.20 7.71
N ILE A 52 -1.24 3.88 8.46
CA ILE A 52 0.06 3.49 7.89
C ILE A 52 0.26 1.98 8.07
N VAL A 53 0.53 1.31 6.96
CA VAL A 53 0.85 -0.12 6.89
C VAL A 53 2.27 -0.28 6.35
N LYS A 54 3.24 -0.63 7.22
CA LYS A 54 4.65 -0.83 6.82
C LYS A 54 5.03 -2.31 6.77
N ILE A 55 5.42 -2.79 5.60
CA ILE A 55 5.91 -4.14 5.35
C ILE A 55 7.40 -4.07 5.01
N PHE A 56 8.21 -4.93 5.62
CA PHE A 56 9.66 -4.95 5.41
C PHE A 56 10.13 -6.38 5.13
N THR A 57 10.96 -6.56 4.10
CA THR A 57 11.38 -7.91 3.66
C THR A 57 12.23 -8.64 4.69
N TRP A 58 13.13 -7.96 5.43
CA TRP A 58 13.91 -8.63 6.50
C TRP A 58 13.05 -9.08 7.69
N ALA A 59 11.86 -8.50 7.87
CA ALA A 59 10.95 -8.88 8.93
C ALA A 59 9.97 -10.00 8.53
N ALA A 60 10.10 -10.58 7.32
CA ALA A 60 9.24 -11.64 6.79
C ALA A 60 7.74 -11.41 7.05
N LYS A 61 7.30 -10.13 6.97
CA LYS A 61 5.96 -9.78 7.42
C LYS A 61 4.91 -10.37 6.47
N LYS A 62 3.97 -11.08 7.09
CA LYS A 62 2.76 -11.61 6.46
C LYS A 62 1.92 -10.46 5.89
N PRO A 63 1.04 -10.73 4.91
CA PRO A 63 0.01 -9.79 4.49
C PRO A 63 -0.70 -9.15 5.68
N MET A 64 -0.92 -7.83 5.62
CA MET A 64 -1.53 -7.08 6.72
C MET A 64 -2.93 -6.60 6.32
N PRO A 65 -4.00 -7.05 7.00
CA PRO A 65 -5.35 -6.57 6.77
C PRO A 65 -5.55 -5.17 7.37
N PHE A 66 -6.39 -4.37 6.71
CA PHE A 66 -6.79 -3.04 7.14
C PHE A 66 -8.25 -2.82 6.76
N LEU A 67 -9.04 -2.24 7.66
CA LEU A 67 -10.45 -1.96 7.39
C LEU A 67 -10.60 -0.63 6.65
N LEU A 68 -11.45 -0.63 5.62
CA LEU A 68 -11.80 0.56 4.85
C LEU A 68 -13.28 0.85 5.05
N GLN A 69 -13.65 2.11 5.24
CA GLN A 69 -15.07 2.48 5.30
C GLN A 69 -15.71 2.29 3.92
N ALA A 70 -16.76 1.49 3.85
CA ALA A 70 -17.47 1.24 2.61
C ALA A 70 -18.21 2.51 2.13
N GLY A 71 -18.31 2.68 0.81
CA GLY A 71 -19.01 3.82 0.20
C GLY A 71 -18.32 5.17 0.37
N LYS A 72 -17.12 5.22 0.94
CA LYS A 72 -16.28 6.43 1.01
C LYS A 72 -15.05 6.27 0.14
N GLU A 73 -14.75 7.29 -0.64
CA GLU A 73 -13.53 7.33 -1.42
C GLU A 73 -12.31 7.22 -0.50
N VAL A 74 -11.36 6.37 -0.90
CA VAL A 74 -10.08 6.20 -0.22
C VAL A 74 -8.97 6.29 -1.24
N THR A 75 -7.84 6.85 -0.81
CA THR A 75 -6.59 6.79 -1.56
C THR A 75 -5.58 5.93 -0.84
N VAL A 76 -4.99 5.02 -1.59
CA VAL A 76 -3.86 4.20 -1.17
C VAL A 76 -2.61 4.78 -1.82
N PHE A 77 -1.71 5.31 -1.02
CA PHE A 77 -0.35 5.63 -1.43
C PHE A 77 0.54 4.43 -1.12
N ALA A 78 1.41 4.07 -2.05
CA ALA A 78 2.39 3.02 -1.88
C ALA A 78 3.78 3.57 -2.20
N LYS A 79 4.68 3.49 -1.23
CA LYS A 79 6.10 3.79 -1.37
C LYS A 79 6.88 2.50 -1.24
N MET A 80 7.87 2.32 -2.11
CA MET A 80 8.81 1.22 -1.99
C MET A 80 10.23 1.78 -2.12
N ASP A 81 11.08 1.39 -1.17
CA ASP A 81 12.48 1.77 -1.12
C ASP A 81 13.33 0.51 -1.05
N ARG A 82 14.30 0.37 -1.96
CA ARG A 82 15.33 -0.66 -1.85
C ARG A 82 16.48 -0.17 -1.00
N THR A 83 16.85 -0.99 -0.05
CA THR A 83 17.97 -0.77 0.87
C THR A 83 19.05 -1.80 0.61
N THR A 84 20.29 -1.35 0.65
CA THR A 84 21.50 -2.19 0.62
C THR A 84 22.20 -2.13 1.97
N GLY A 85 22.80 -3.25 2.38
CA GLY A 85 23.56 -3.36 3.63
C GLY A 85 23.04 -4.41 4.60
N ALA A 86 23.38 -4.26 5.88
CA ALA A 86 23.01 -5.17 6.96
C ALA A 86 22.01 -4.49 7.92
N PRO A 87 21.25 -5.25 8.72
CA PRO A 87 20.42 -4.66 9.77
C PRO A 87 21.24 -3.71 10.66
N GLY A 88 20.84 -2.44 10.72
CA GLY A 88 21.52 -1.39 11.50
C GLY A 88 22.58 -0.58 10.74
N ILE A 89 23.01 -1.02 9.55
CA ILE A 89 23.90 -0.27 8.64
C ILE A 89 23.35 -0.41 7.22
N THR A 90 22.43 0.48 6.85
CA THR A 90 21.74 0.44 5.57
C THR A 90 21.93 1.73 4.79
N SER A 91 22.15 1.60 3.49
CA SER A 91 22.04 2.69 2.53
C SER A 91 20.76 2.52 1.71
N THR A 92 19.98 3.58 1.57
CA THR A 92 18.86 3.59 0.60
C THR A 92 19.47 3.73 -0.79
N THR A 93 19.09 2.85 -1.70
CA THR A 93 19.51 2.97 -3.10
C THR A 93 18.57 3.92 -3.84
N ASP A 94 19.00 4.48 -4.96
CA ASP A 94 18.15 5.29 -5.87
C ASP A 94 17.01 4.49 -6.53
N ASN A 95 16.83 3.23 -6.13
CA ASN A 95 15.80 2.34 -6.63
C ASN A 95 14.60 2.39 -5.68
N TRP A 96 13.81 3.45 -5.85
CA TRP A 96 12.57 3.67 -5.13
C TRP A 96 11.46 4.08 -6.10
N CYS A 97 10.22 3.88 -5.68
CA CYS A 97 9.05 4.20 -6.49
C CYS A 97 7.85 4.55 -5.61
N ILE A 98 7.03 5.46 -6.10
CA ILE A 98 5.79 5.88 -5.43
C ILE A 98 4.64 5.77 -6.43
N ASN A 99 3.56 5.14 -6.02
CA ASN A 99 2.30 5.12 -6.77
C ASN A 99 1.15 5.43 -5.82
N ALA A 100 0.04 5.92 -6.36
CA ALA A 100 -1.20 5.96 -5.63
C ALA A 100 -2.36 5.43 -6.46
N SER A 101 -3.39 4.96 -5.77
CA SER A 101 -4.64 4.57 -6.40
C SER A 101 -5.80 5.01 -5.52
N ARG A 102 -6.90 5.40 -6.15
CA ARG A 102 -8.08 5.91 -5.50
C ARG A 102 -9.29 5.11 -5.95
N PHE A 103 -10.16 4.74 -5.01
CA PHE A 103 -11.39 4.01 -5.31
C PHE A 103 -12.38 4.15 -4.16
N THR A 104 -13.62 3.75 -4.40
CA THR A 104 -14.66 3.64 -3.36
C THR A 104 -14.86 2.15 -3.01
N PRO A 105 -14.53 1.69 -1.79
CA PRO A 105 -14.70 0.30 -1.40
C PRO A 105 -16.18 -0.07 -1.31
N ALA A 106 -16.55 -1.20 -1.90
CA ALA A 106 -17.86 -1.80 -1.79
C ALA A 106 -18.05 -2.45 -0.41
N PRO A 107 -19.27 -2.43 0.16
CA PRO A 107 -19.55 -3.04 1.45
C PRO A 107 -19.27 -4.54 1.44
N ALA A 108 -18.80 -5.08 2.58
CA ALA A 108 -18.47 -6.49 2.76
C ALA A 108 -17.58 -7.08 1.65
N THR A 109 -16.71 -6.26 1.04
CA THR A 109 -15.82 -6.69 -0.04
C THR A 109 -14.38 -6.77 0.46
N ARG A 110 -13.66 -7.81 0.02
CA ARG A 110 -12.24 -7.98 0.32
C ARG A 110 -11.39 -7.58 -0.87
N TYR A 111 -10.35 -6.81 -0.61
CA TYR A 111 -9.40 -6.35 -1.60
C TYR A 111 -8.01 -6.88 -1.28
N ARG A 112 -7.25 -7.16 -2.34
CA ARG A 112 -5.82 -7.40 -2.29
C ARG A 112 -5.11 -6.18 -2.88
N VAL A 113 -4.20 -5.61 -2.10
CA VAL A 113 -3.45 -4.42 -2.46
C VAL A 113 -1.96 -4.74 -2.52
N VAL A 114 -1.36 -4.56 -3.69
CA VAL A 114 0.04 -4.92 -3.93
C VAL A 114 0.71 -3.89 -4.82
N GLN A 115 1.78 -3.26 -4.35
CA GLN A 115 2.72 -2.55 -5.23
C GLN A 115 3.85 -3.49 -5.63
N LYS A 116 3.87 -3.92 -6.89
CA LYS A 116 4.91 -4.78 -7.45
C LYS A 116 6.04 -3.92 -8.00
N GLY A 117 7.26 -4.18 -7.53
CA GLY A 117 8.48 -3.55 -8.07
C GLY A 117 9.16 -4.44 -9.10
N SER A 118 9.72 -3.84 -10.14
CA SER A 118 10.60 -4.51 -11.10
C SER A 118 12.05 -4.42 -10.65
N ALA A 119 12.95 -5.21 -11.26
CA ALA A 119 14.39 -5.10 -10.99
C ALA A 119 14.93 -3.70 -11.33
N PHE A 120 14.31 -2.99 -12.27
CA PHE A 120 14.81 -1.75 -12.87
C PHE A 120 14.21 -0.46 -12.28
N GLY A 121 13.53 -0.54 -11.13
CA GLY A 121 13.01 0.62 -10.40
C GLY A 121 11.68 1.17 -10.87
N SER A 122 11.01 0.50 -11.82
CA SER A 122 9.58 0.74 -12.05
C SER A 122 8.73 -0.05 -11.06
N CYS A 123 7.59 0.51 -10.67
CA CYS A 123 6.62 -0.17 -9.83
C CYS A 123 5.19 0.08 -10.31
N ALA A 124 4.31 -0.88 -10.05
CA ALA A 124 2.89 -0.76 -10.33
C ALA A 124 2.09 -1.12 -9.07
N LEU A 125 1.22 -0.20 -8.63
CA LEU A 125 0.23 -0.47 -7.60
C LEU A 125 -1.00 -1.14 -8.22
N THR A 126 -1.43 -2.24 -7.62
CA THR A 126 -2.60 -3.01 -8.04
C THR A 126 -3.55 -3.15 -6.87
N VAL A 127 -4.83 -2.89 -7.12
CA VAL A 127 -5.95 -3.17 -6.22
C VAL A 127 -6.92 -4.08 -6.96
N VAL A 128 -7.23 -5.23 -6.38
CA VAL A 128 -8.21 -6.18 -6.94
C VAL A 128 -9.08 -6.75 -5.85
N GLU A 129 -10.33 -7.06 -6.17
CA GLU A 129 -11.21 -7.85 -5.33
C GLU A 129 -10.67 -9.28 -5.18
N THR A 130 -10.60 -9.78 -3.96
CA THR A 130 -10.02 -11.09 -3.66
C THR A 130 -10.87 -12.23 -4.21
N GLU A 131 -12.20 -12.09 -4.16
CA GLU A 131 -13.14 -13.15 -4.55
C GLU A 131 -13.33 -13.27 -6.06
N THR A 132 -13.33 -12.12 -6.76
CA THR A 132 -13.64 -12.07 -8.20
C THR A 132 -12.40 -11.84 -9.07
N GLY A 133 -11.31 -11.35 -8.48
CA GLY A 133 -10.12 -10.89 -9.21
C GLY A 133 -10.34 -9.59 -10.00
N ARG A 134 -11.50 -8.94 -9.86
CA ARG A 134 -11.85 -7.73 -10.61
C ARG A 134 -11.17 -6.50 -10.03
N VAL A 135 -10.93 -5.52 -10.89
CA VAL A 135 -10.52 -4.19 -10.47
C VAL A 135 -11.74 -3.48 -9.87
N PRO A 136 -11.61 -2.78 -8.72
CA PRO A 136 -12.71 -2.02 -8.14
C PRO A 136 -13.31 -1.04 -9.16
N GLU A 137 -14.63 -0.87 -9.13
CA GLU A 137 -15.29 0.13 -9.96
C GLU A 137 -14.77 1.54 -9.62
N GLY A 138 -14.50 2.33 -10.65
CA GLY A 138 -13.98 3.69 -10.48
C GLY A 138 -12.54 3.77 -9.95
N LEU A 139 -11.75 2.67 -10.02
CA LEU A 139 -10.33 2.73 -9.65
C LEU A 139 -9.59 3.72 -10.56
N GLU A 140 -9.03 4.76 -9.95
CA GLU A 140 -8.13 5.71 -10.57
C GLU A 140 -6.69 5.40 -10.15
N VAL A 141 -5.76 5.34 -11.11
CA VAL A 141 -4.33 5.22 -10.86
C VAL A 141 -3.70 6.60 -10.97
N ILE A 142 -3.09 7.06 -9.87
CA ILE A 142 -2.41 8.34 -9.80
C ILE A 142 -0.92 8.10 -10.03
N LEU A 143 -0.43 8.56 -11.19
CA LEU A 143 0.96 8.47 -11.58
C LEU A 143 1.73 9.68 -11.06
N PHE A 144 2.77 9.45 -10.26
CA PHE A 144 3.70 10.51 -9.88
C PHE A 144 4.80 10.63 -10.94
N PRO A 145 5.09 11.82 -11.47
CA PRO A 145 6.23 12.01 -12.35
C PRO A 145 7.54 11.71 -11.58
N PRO A 146 8.55 11.10 -12.22
CA PRO A 146 9.79 10.68 -11.57
C PRO A 146 10.62 11.82 -10.95
N SER A 147 10.26 13.09 -11.18
CA SER A 147 10.99 14.27 -10.70
C SER A 147 10.50 14.82 -9.35
N GLU A 148 9.33 14.45 -8.85
CA GLU A 148 8.71 15.10 -7.66
C GLU A 148 8.79 14.29 -6.37
N ALA A 149 9.34 13.08 -6.39
CA ALA A 149 9.46 12.28 -5.17
C ALA A 149 10.86 12.33 -4.53
N ARG A 150 11.54 13.46 -4.74
CA ARG A 150 12.73 13.90 -4.00
C ARG A 150 12.33 14.92 -2.93
N ASP A 151 11.59 14.50 -1.92
CA ASP A 151 11.46 15.23 -0.66
C ASP A 151 11.47 14.25 0.52
#